data_AF-A0A838STZ8-F1
#
_entry.id   AF-A0A838STZ8-F1
#
_cell.length_a   1.000
_cell.length_b   1.000
_cell.length_c   1.000
_cell.angle_alpha   90.00
_cell.angle_beta   90.00
_cell.angle_gamma   90.00
#
_symmetry.space_group_name_H-M   'P 1'
#
loop_
_entity.id
_entity.type
_entity.pdbx_description
1 polymer ?
#
loop_
_entity_poly.entity_id
_entity_poly.type
_entity_poly.pdbx_seq_one_letter_code
_entity_poly.pdbx_strand_id
1 'polypeptide(L)'
;MSDTRTELARLREALRILDEQAAYQTDVAQEAETRAVVAGTPLADRQLHEAAEDLRRLRRQRDEAREQISAVTAEQDQLLERLFDAKASP
;
A
#
# COMPACT_ATOMS: atom_id res chain seq x y z
N MET A 1 6.77 21.00 -11.29
CA MET A 1 7.07 19.71 -11.97
C MET A 1 8.04 18.83 -11.19
N SER A 2 9.08 19.37 -10.52
CA SER A 2 10.02 18.56 -9.71
C SER A 2 9.35 17.90 -8.49
N ASP A 3 8.48 18.63 -7.80
CA ASP A 3 7.89 18.17 -6.53
C ASP A 3 6.92 17.00 -6.73
N THR A 4 6.03 17.06 -7.72
CA THR A 4 5.08 15.97 -8.01
C THR A 4 5.77 14.69 -8.49
N ARG A 5 6.85 14.80 -9.29
CA ARG A 5 7.65 13.64 -9.71
C ARG A 5 8.40 13.01 -8.53
N THR A 6 8.92 13.83 -7.63
CA THR A 6 9.61 13.38 -6.41
C THR A 6 8.63 12.67 -5.47
N GLU A 7 7.44 13.25 -5.28
CA GLU A 7 6.41 12.63 -4.45
C GLU A 7 5.91 11.31 -5.04
N LEU A 8 5.69 11.24 -6.36
CA LEU A 8 5.30 10.00 -7.01
C LEU A 8 6.36 8.89 -6.85
N ALA A 9 7.65 9.23 -6.92
CA ALA A 9 8.73 8.28 -6.69
C ALA A 9 8.72 7.78 -5.23
N ARG A 10 8.54 8.69 -4.27
CA ARG A 10 8.43 8.37 -2.83
C ARG A 10 7.24 7.46 -2.55
N LEU A 11 6.06 7.77 -3.08
CA LEU A 11 4.86 6.96 -2.90
C LEU A 11 5.00 5.56 -3.52
N ARG A 12 5.61 5.44 -4.70
CA ARG A 12 5.89 4.14 -5.34
C ARG A 12 6.84 3.29 -4.51
N GLU A 13 7.88 3.90 -3.93
CA GLU A 13 8.79 3.19 -3.04
C GLU A 13 8.10 2.75 -1.74
N ALA A 14 7.28 3.63 -1.15
CA ALA A 14 6.46 3.27 0.00
C ALA A 14 5.50 2.12 -0.31
N LEU A 15 4.84 2.13 -1.48
CA LEU A 15 3.98 1.04 -1.93
C LEU A 15 4.76 -0.27 -2.08
N ARG A 16 5.96 -0.24 -2.66
CA ARG A 16 6.82 -1.43 -2.78
C ARG A 16 7.12 -2.05 -1.41
N ILE A 17 7.50 -1.22 -0.45
CA ILE A 17 7.77 -1.67 0.93
C ILE A 17 6.51 -2.25 1.57
N LEU A 18 5.36 -1.59 1.41
CA LEU A 18 4.08 -2.07 1.94
C LEU A 18 3.65 -3.40 1.31
N ASP A 19 3.88 -3.59 0.01
CA ASP A 19 3.62 -4.86 -0.68
C ASP A 19 4.51 -5.99 -0.11
N GLU A 20 5.80 -5.73 0.13
CA GLU A 20 6.73 -6.69 0.76
C GLU A 20 6.30 -7.03 2.19
N GLN A 21 5.94 -6.03 2.99
CA GLN A 21 5.45 -6.24 4.35
C GLN A 21 4.13 -7.01 4.39
N ALA A 22 3.20 -6.70 3.48
CA ALA A 22 1.92 -7.41 3.40
C ALA A 22 2.09 -8.87 2.97
N ALA A 23 3.05 -9.17 2.09
CA ALA A 23 3.39 -10.54 1.72
C ALA A 23 3.93 -11.30 2.94
N TYR A 24 4.96 -10.77 3.61
CA TYR A 24 5.52 -11.36 4.82
C TYR A 24 4.45 -11.58 5.92
N GLN A 25 3.62 -10.56 6.17
CA GLN A 25 2.59 -10.66 7.21
C GLN A 25 1.48 -11.64 6.84
N THR A 26 1.25 -11.90 5.54
CA THR A 26 0.33 -12.96 5.10
C THR A 26 0.86 -14.33 5.54
N ASP A 27 2.16 -14.58 5.36
CA ASP A 27 2.79 -15.84 5.80
C ASP A 27 2.72 -15.99 7.33
N VAL A 28 2.97 -14.90 8.07
CA VAL A 28 2.84 -14.88 9.55
C VAL A 28 1.43 -15.21 10.00
N ALA A 29 0.40 -14.64 9.35
CA ALA A 29 -0.99 -14.91 9.67
C ALA A 29 -1.38 -16.37 9.40
N GLN A 30 -0.88 -16.96 8.31
CA GLN A 30 -1.10 -18.38 7.98
C GLN A 30 -0.43 -19.32 8.97
N GLU A 31 0.78 -18.99 9.44
CA GLU A 31 1.46 -19.76 10.49
C GLU A 31 0.70 -19.66 11.82
N ALA A 32 0.22 -18.46 12.18
CA ALA A 32 -0.59 -18.25 13.38
C ALA A 32 -1.91 -19.04 13.32
N GLU A 33 -2.55 -19.10 12.16
CA GLU A 33 -3.77 -19.89 11.93
C GLU A 33 -3.50 -21.38 12.16
N THR A 34 -2.41 -21.89 11.57
CA THR A 34 -1.98 -23.28 11.77
C THR A 34 -1.74 -23.58 13.25
N ARG A 35 -1.05 -22.69 13.98
CA ARG A 35 -0.80 -22.86 15.42
C ARG A 35 -2.06 -22.81 16.26
N ALA A 36 -3.00 -21.91 15.95
CA ALA A 36 -4.28 -21.81 16.65
C ALA A 36 -5.07 -23.12 16.54
N VAL A 37 -5.16 -23.68 15.33
CA VAL A 37 -5.86 -24.95 15.08
C VAL A 37 -5.20 -26.13 15.80
N VAL A 38 -3.86 -26.21 15.78
CA VAL A 38 -3.12 -27.33 16.38
C VAL A 38 -3.09 -27.25 17.90
N ALA A 39 -2.83 -26.07 18.47
CA ALA A 39 -2.68 -25.91 19.91
C ALA A 39 -4.02 -25.81 20.63
N GLY A 40 -5.04 -25.20 20.00
CA GLY A 40 -6.37 -25.01 20.59
C GLY A 40 -6.35 -24.23 21.91
N THR A 41 -5.37 -23.34 22.10
CA THR A 41 -5.21 -22.57 23.34
C THR A 41 -5.67 -21.12 23.14
N PRO A 42 -6.20 -20.47 24.20
CA PRO A 42 -6.57 -19.06 24.14
C PRO A 42 -5.40 -18.12 23.78
N LEU A 43 -4.15 -18.51 24.07
CA LEU A 43 -2.97 -17.75 23.68
C LEU A 43 -2.77 -17.79 22.16
N ALA A 44 -2.93 -18.95 21.53
CA ALA A 44 -2.77 -19.09 20.08
C ALA A 44 -3.88 -18.34 19.32
N ASP A 45 -5.11 -18.34 19.84
CA ASP A 45 -6.22 -17.56 19.26
C ASP A 45 -5.95 -16.04 19.31
N ARG A 46 -5.35 -15.55 20.40
CA ARG A 46 -4.94 -14.14 20.51
C ARG A 46 -3.87 -13.78 19.50
N GLN A 47 -2.86 -14.63 19.34
CA GLN A 47 -1.78 -14.41 18.36
C GLN A 47 -2.31 -14.39 16.91
N LEU A 48 -3.26 -15.28 16.58
CA LEU A 48 -3.95 -15.26 15.29
C LEU A 48 -4.71 -13.95 15.09
N HIS A 49 -5.45 -13.50 16.11
CA HIS A 49 -6.20 -12.24 16.03
C HIS A 49 -5.27 -11.03 15.80
N GLU A 50 -4.16 -10.95 16.53
CA GLU A 50 -3.14 -9.91 16.38
C GLU A 50 -2.54 -9.92 14.96
N ALA A 51 -2.10 -11.08 14.48
CA ALA A 51 -1.54 -11.22 13.14
C ALA A 51 -2.54 -10.80 12.04
N ALA A 52 -3.83 -11.10 12.24
CA ALA A 52 -4.90 -10.73 11.32
C ALA A 52 -5.23 -9.22 11.35
N GLU A 53 -5.15 -8.56 12.50
CA GLU A 53 -5.28 -7.10 12.61
C GLU A 53 -4.08 -6.39 11.95
N ASP A 54 -2.87 -6.89 12.17
CA ASP A 54 -1.65 -6.37 11.54
C ASP A 54 -1.73 -6.45 10.00
N LEU A 55 -2.11 -7.61 9.48
CA LEU A 55 -2.29 -7.80 8.04
C LEU A 55 -3.36 -6.87 7.46
N ARG A 56 -4.49 -6.70 8.18
CA ARG A 56 -5.55 -5.78 7.77
C ARG A 56 -5.07 -4.34 7.73
N ARG A 57 -4.28 -3.91 8.72
CA ARG A 57 -3.68 -2.56 8.75
C ARG A 57 -2.74 -2.34 7.57
N LEU A 58 -1.84 -3.28 7.30
CA LEU A 58 -0.91 -3.17 6.15
C LEU A 58 -1.64 -3.10 4.81
N ARG A 59 -2.70 -3.91 4.64
CA ARG A 59 -3.53 -3.87 3.42
C ARG A 59 -4.21 -2.52 3.23
N ARG A 60 -4.75 -1.91 4.30
CA ARG A 60 -5.32 -0.56 4.22
C ARG A 60 -4.28 0.49 3.81
N GLN A 61 -3.11 0.47 4.43
CA GLN A 61 -2.03 1.41 4.10
C GLN A 61 -1.55 1.26 2.65
N ARG A 62 -1.47 0.01 2.15
CA ARG A 62 -1.15 -0.28 0.75
C ARG A 62 -2.21 0.29 -0.19
N ASP A 63 -3.49 0.12 0.14
CA ASP A 63 -4.59 0.60 -0.69
C ASP A 63 -4.64 2.15 -0.71
N GLU A 64 -4.43 2.79 0.44
CA GLU A 64 -4.27 4.25 0.55
C GLU A 64 -3.11 4.77 -0.31
N ALA A 65 -1.95 4.09 -0.29
CA ALA A 65 -0.80 4.47 -1.12
C ALA A 65 -1.10 4.33 -2.62
N ARG A 66 -1.85 3.30 -3.03
CA ARG A 66 -2.29 3.12 -4.43
C ARG A 66 -3.24 4.23 -4.87
N GLU A 67 -4.18 4.62 -4.02
CA GLU A 67 -5.09 5.72 -4.30
C GLU A 67 -4.34 7.04 -4.44
N GLN A 68 -3.38 7.33 -3.56
CA GLN A 68 -2.54 8.53 -3.64
C GLN A 68 -1.71 8.57 -4.93
N ILE A 69 -1.09 7.45 -5.31
CA ILE A 69 -0.36 7.34 -6.59
C ILE A 69 -1.28 7.64 -7.77
N SER A 70 -2.50 7.07 -7.77
CA SER A 70 -3.46 7.30 -8.84
C SER A 70 -3.86 8.79 -8.93
N ALA A 71 -4.10 9.44 -7.80
CA ALA A 71 -4.48 10.85 -7.75
C ALA A 71 -3.34 11.76 -8.26
N VAL A 72 -2.11 11.56 -7.78
CA VAL A 72 -0.94 12.35 -8.21
C VAL A 72 -0.61 12.12 -9.69
N THR A 73 -0.81 10.91 -10.20
CA THR A 73 -0.62 10.60 -11.62
C THR A 73 -1.65 11.34 -12.48
N ALA A 74 -2.93 11.32 -12.08
CA ALA A 74 -3.97 12.06 -12.79
C ALA A 74 -3.73 13.58 -12.79
N GLU A 75 -3.25 14.14 -11.67
CA GLU A 75 -2.86 15.56 -11.60
C GLU A 75 -1.67 15.86 -12.54
N GLN A 76 -0.67 14.98 -12.61
CA GLN A 76 0.44 15.13 -13.53
C GLN A 76 -0.04 15.14 -14.99
N ASP A 77 -0.94 14.24 -15.36
CA ASP A 77 -1.48 14.16 -16.72
C ASP A 77 -2.24 15.44 -17.09
N GLN A 78 -3.09 15.95 -16.20
CA GLN A 78 -3.81 17.22 -16.40
C GLN A 78 -2.85 18.43 -16.56
N LEU A 79 -1.76 18.47 -15.78
CA LEU A 79 -0.76 19.52 -15.91
C LEU A 79 0.00 19.44 -17.23
N LEU A 80 0.25 18.22 -17.74
CA LEU A 80 0.87 18.01 -19.05
C LEU A 80 -0.06 18.44 -20.19
N GLU A 81 -1.33 18.08 -20.14
CA GLU A 81 -2.34 18.53 -21.12
C GLU A 81 -2.38 20.06 -21.21
N ARG A 82 -2.52 20.74 -20.07
CA ARG A 82 -2.53 22.21 -20.01
C ARG A 82 -1.26 22.85 -20.57
N LEU A 83 -0.11 22.21 -20.36
CA LEU A 83 1.17 22.68 -20.90
C LEU A 83 1.21 22.56 -22.43
N PHE A 84 0.67 21.47 -22.98
CA PHE A 84 0.60 21.28 -24.43
C PHE A 84 -0.41 22.23 -25.07
N ASP A 85 -1.58 22.42 -24.46
CA ASP A 85 -2.59 23.38 -24.92
C ASP A 85 -2.06 24.82 -24.93
N ALA A 86 -1.36 25.23 -23.86
CA ALA A 86 -0.76 26.55 -23.78
C ALA A 86 0.34 26.78 -24.83
N LYS A 87 1.04 25.73 -25.25
CA LYS A 87 2.06 25.80 -26.32
C LYS A 87 1.47 25.72 -27.74
N ALA A 88 0.25 25.19 -27.87
CA ALA A 88 -0.43 25.03 -29.14
C ALA A 88 -1.27 26.28 -29.53
N SER A 89 -1.50 27.20 -28.59
CA SER A 89 -2.07 28.53 -28.88
C SER A 89 -1.03 29.43 -29.58
N PRO A 90 -1.35 29.99 -30.76
CA PRO A 90 -0.46 30.88 -31.53
C PRO A 90 -0.26 32.27 -30.91
#